data_AF-A0A816CHN0-F1
#
_entry.id   AF-A0A816CHN0-F1
#
_cell.length_a   1.000
_cell.length_b   1.000
_cell.length_c   1.000
_cell.angle_alpha   90.00
_cell.angle_beta   90.00
_cell.angle_gamma   90.00
#
_symmetry.space_group_name_H-M   'P 1'
#
loop_
_entity.id
_entity.type
_entity.pdbx_description
1 polymer ?
#
loop_
_entity_poly.entity_id
_entity_poly.type
_entity_poly.pdbx_seq_one_letter_code
_entity_poly.pdbx_strand_id
1 'polypeptide(L)'
;MLGGLLNISGTGFGNDSISVFVATTSVRVLASSNNYILVNLSALPPGLYPVTVRTSMGFARPIFHIEYRFYVQEVSPQIGSVYGGTDVYVYGGGFANGTRIQLRDQSNRSFPCNIISIQSNQIHCQTTSNSLQVTVTSNGFHPTYGFGYAWYPTRETVRQGTIVTWYWSSLELSTPVYYKIQQVANAYSTEPIPYGFDSGSSTSVGSFSYQFDSLGTFYYWAPNIDQSTGYSMRGVIDVVALEPEIMTVETILNNFTGKIQ
;
A
#
# COMPACT_ATOMS: atom_id res chain seq x y z
N MET A 1 20.30 -4.93 11.78
CA MET A 1 19.93 -4.10 12.96
C MET A 1 21.19 -3.63 13.64
N LEU A 2 21.38 -2.34 13.92
CA LEU A 2 22.56 -1.89 14.66
C LEU A 2 22.58 -2.55 16.04
N GLY A 3 23.68 -3.21 16.42
CA GLY A 3 23.77 -3.90 17.70
C GLY A 3 24.10 -2.98 18.89
N GLY A 4 24.71 -1.81 18.63
CA GLY A 4 25.06 -0.84 19.66
C GLY A 4 26.35 -1.18 20.41
N LEU A 5 26.57 -0.52 21.55
CA LEU A 5 27.72 -0.78 22.41
C LEU A 5 27.39 -1.87 23.43
N LEU A 6 28.27 -2.85 23.57
CA LEU A 6 28.17 -3.89 24.60
C LEU A 6 29.35 -3.78 25.55
N ASN A 7 29.05 -3.64 26.84
CA ASN A 7 30.04 -3.69 27.91
C ASN A 7 30.00 -5.08 28.57
N ILE A 8 31.07 -5.85 28.41
CA ILE A 8 31.24 -7.18 28.98
C ILE A 8 32.06 -7.03 30.25
N SER A 9 31.50 -7.40 31.40
CA SER A 9 32.19 -7.37 32.69
C SER A 9 32.69 -8.77 33.08
N GLY A 10 33.82 -8.83 33.78
CA GLY A 10 34.41 -10.09 34.23
C GLY A 10 35.74 -9.89 34.95
N THR A 11 36.58 -10.92 34.92
CA THR A 11 37.93 -10.91 35.51
C THR A 11 38.86 -11.79 34.70
N GLY A 12 40.15 -11.47 34.68
CA GLY A 12 41.16 -12.31 34.02
C GLY A 12 41.13 -12.21 32.50
N PHE A 13 40.64 -11.11 31.93
CA PHE A 13 40.67 -10.89 30.48
C PHE A 13 42.09 -10.64 29.95
N GLY A 14 43.02 -10.23 30.83
CA GLY A 14 44.34 -9.74 30.43
C GLY A 14 44.27 -8.37 29.76
N ASN A 15 45.42 -7.91 29.26
CA ASN A 15 45.55 -6.59 28.64
C ASN A 15 45.88 -6.62 27.14
N ASP A 16 46.26 -7.78 26.59
CA ASP A 16 46.72 -7.91 25.21
C ASP A 16 45.99 -9.03 24.44
N SER A 17 45.68 -8.78 23.17
CA SER A 17 45.12 -9.77 22.22
C SER A 17 43.73 -10.34 22.55
N ILE A 18 42.75 -9.46 22.80
CA ILE A 18 41.34 -9.84 23.01
C ILE A 18 40.58 -9.81 21.69
N SER A 19 39.83 -10.88 21.42
CA SER A 19 38.90 -10.97 20.28
C SER A 19 37.52 -11.42 20.76
N VAL A 20 36.48 -10.74 20.30
CA VAL A 20 35.09 -11.04 20.67
C VAL A 20 34.35 -11.45 19.41
N PHE A 21 33.59 -12.53 19.49
CA PHE A 21 32.78 -13.04 18.40
C PHE A 21 31.32 -13.13 18.85
N VAL A 22 30.42 -12.69 17.97
CA VAL A 22 28.98 -12.90 18.07
C VAL A 22 28.62 -13.95 17.03
N ALA A 23 28.27 -15.15 17.48
CA ALA A 23 28.27 -16.37 16.68
C ALA A 23 29.62 -16.56 15.94
N THR A 24 29.61 -16.44 14.61
CA THR A 24 30.81 -16.57 13.76
C THR A 24 31.42 -15.23 13.37
N THR A 25 30.78 -14.11 13.72
CA THR A 25 31.19 -12.77 13.29
C THR A 25 32.08 -12.11 14.36
N SER A 26 33.30 -11.74 13.98
CA SER A 26 34.19 -10.94 14.84
C SER A 26 33.64 -9.51 14.99
N VAL A 27 33.61 -8.99 16.21
CA VAL A 27 33.18 -7.61 16.50
C VAL A 27 34.35 -6.74 16.93
N ARG A 28 34.23 -5.43 16.69
CA ARG A 28 35.32 -4.48 16.98
C ARG A 28 35.40 -4.21 18.48
N VAL A 29 36.53 -4.56 19.09
CA VAL A 29 36.88 -4.16 20.45
C VAL A 29 37.30 -2.68 20.45
N LEU A 30 36.68 -1.89 21.30
CA LEU A 30 36.95 -0.46 21.46
C LEU A 30 37.88 -0.19 22.64
N ALA A 31 37.68 -0.91 23.74
CA ALA A 31 38.51 -0.84 24.93
C ALA A 31 38.46 -2.16 25.68
N SER A 32 39.53 -2.50 26.37
CA SER A 32 39.58 -3.68 27.23
C SER A 32 40.49 -3.43 28.43
N SER A 33 40.17 -4.08 29.53
CA SER A 33 41.01 -4.21 30.71
C SER A 33 40.86 -5.62 31.26
N ASN A 34 41.60 -5.93 32.34
CA ASN A 34 41.44 -7.19 33.03
C ASN A 34 40.00 -7.49 33.51
N ASN A 35 39.15 -6.47 33.67
CA ASN A 35 37.82 -6.60 34.26
C ASN A 35 36.66 -6.20 33.34
N TYR A 36 36.93 -5.58 32.19
CA TYR A 36 35.87 -5.23 31.24
C TYR A 36 36.35 -5.25 29.78
N ILE A 37 35.41 -5.46 28.86
CA ILE A 37 35.63 -5.33 27.41
C ILE A 37 34.45 -4.54 26.83
N LEU A 38 34.76 -3.43 26.17
CA LEU A 38 33.80 -2.63 25.43
C LEU A 38 33.90 -2.96 23.95
N VAL A 39 32.80 -3.41 23.34
CA VAL A 39 32.74 -3.72 21.90
C VAL A 39 31.63 -2.95 21.20
N ASN A 40 31.82 -2.70 19.91
CA ASN A 40 30.78 -2.21 19.02
C ASN A 40 30.19 -3.39 18.24
N LEU A 41 28.91 -3.66 18.48
CA LEU A 41 28.21 -4.79 17.89
C LEU A 41 27.86 -4.52 16.43
N SER A 42 28.25 -5.46 15.57
CA SER A 42 27.88 -5.48 14.16
C SER A 42 26.38 -5.68 13.98
N ALA A 43 25.91 -5.31 12.80
CA ALA A 43 24.52 -5.54 12.46
C ALA A 43 24.25 -7.02 12.15
N LEU A 44 23.31 -7.62 12.88
CA LEU A 44 22.86 -8.99 12.67
C LEU A 44 21.34 -9.06 12.38
N PRO A 45 20.87 -10.15 11.75
CA PRO A 45 19.45 -10.49 11.67
C PRO A 45 18.82 -10.76 13.05
N PRO A 46 17.48 -10.88 13.12
CA PRO A 46 16.80 -11.24 14.36
C PRO A 46 17.18 -12.65 14.79
N GLY A 47 17.45 -12.82 16.08
CA GLY A 47 17.86 -14.10 16.62
C GLY A 47 18.66 -14.00 17.91
N LEU A 48 18.88 -15.16 18.52
CA LEU A 48 19.69 -15.34 19.70
C LEU A 48 21.10 -15.79 19.28
N TYR A 49 22.12 -15.03 19.63
CA TYR A 49 23.50 -15.31 19.23
C TYR A 49 24.40 -15.53 20.46
N PRO A 50 25.22 -16.60 20.50
CA PRO A 50 26.21 -16.77 21.55
C PRO A 50 27.34 -15.75 21.38
N VAL A 51 27.81 -15.20 22.49
CA VAL A 51 28.97 -14.30 22.54
C VAL A 51 30.14 -15.07 23.12
N THR A 52 31.24 -15.14 22.37
CA THR A 52 32.47 -15.79 22.81
C THR A 52 33.60 -14.78 22.86
N VAL A 53 34.36 -14.81 23.95
CA VAL A 53 35.52 -13.94 24.15
C VAL A 53 36.76 -14.83 24.18
N ARG A 54 37.69 -14.55 23.27
CA ARG A 54 38.99 -15.22 23.20
C ARG A 54 40.07 -14.25 23.68
N THR A 55 40.82 -14.71 24.68
CA THR A 55 41.95 -14.02 25.32
C THR A 55 43.25 -14.78 25.01
N SER A 56 44.38 -14.26 25.48
CA SER A 56 45.66 -14.97 25.45
C SER A 56 45.68 -16.27 26.28
N MET A 57 44.82 -16.38 27.29
CA MET A 57 44.70 -17.57 28.16
C MET A 57 43.64 -18.58 27.70
N GLY A 58 42.98 -18.31 26.56
CA GLY A 58 41.90 -19.14 26.02
C GLY A 58 40.55 -18.44 26.02
N PHE A 59 39.46 -19.22 26.05
CA PHE A 59 38.10 -18.69 25.97
C PHE A 59 37.52 -18.37 27.35
N ALA A 60 36.95 -17.18 27.49
CA ALA A 60 36.22 -16.80 28.70
C ALA A 60 34.97 -17.67 28.88
N ARG A 61 34.60 -17.92 30.14
CA ARG A 61 33.41 -18.69 30.52
C ARG A 61 32.62 -17.94 31.61
N PRO A 62 31.29 -18.12 31.69
CA PRO A 62 30.46 -18.91 30.78
C PRO A 62 30.21 -18.19 29.44
N ILE A 63 29.74 -18.94 28.44
CA ILE A 63 29.19 -18.34 27.21
C ILE A 63 27.85 -17.71 27.57
N PHE A 64 27.63 -16.47 27.15
CA PHE A 64 26.34 -15.79 27.29
C PHE A 64 25.76 -15.50 25.90
N HIS A 65 24.48 -15.14 25.85
CA HIS A 65 23.78 -14.90 24.60
C HIS A 65 23.29 -13.45 24.53
N ILE A 66 23.23 -12.92 23.31
CA ILE A 66 22.59 -11.64 23.02
C ILE A 66 21.42 -11.87 22.06
N GLU A 67 20.30 -11.22 22.32
CA GLU A 67 19.10 -11.29 21.49
C GLU A 67 19.02 -10.04 20.61
N TYR A 68 19.01 -10.23 19.29
CA TYR A 68 18.65 -9.20 18.33
C TYR A 68 17.16 -9.30 18.06
N ARG A 69 16.38 -8.34 18.56
CA ARG A 69 14.92 -8.36 18.49
C ARG A 69 14.41 -7.58 17.29
N PHE A 70 13.41 -8.15 16.61
CA PHE A 70 12.60 -7.47 15.59
C PHE A 70 11.14 -7.60 15.99
N TYR A 71 10.51 -6.48 16.30
CA TYR A 71 9.12 -6.45 16.75
C TYR A 71 8.45 -5.13 16.38
N VAL A 72 7.12 -5.19 16.24
CA VAL A 72 6.25 -4.03 16.13
C VAL A 72 5.55 -3.86 17.47
N GLN A 73 5.64 -2.67 18.03
CA GLN A 73 4.98 -2.32 19.28
C GLN A 73 3.65 -1.61 19.02
N GLU A 74 3.65 -0.62 18.13
CA GLU A 74 2.50 0.23 17.90
C GLU A 74 2.50 0.75 16.47
N VAL A 75 1.31 1.09 15.97
CA VAL A 75 1.11 1.79 14.71
C VAL A 75 0.18 2.96 14.95
N SER A 76 0.54 4.13 14.44
CA SER A 76 -0.27 5.33 14.57
C SER A 76 -0.30 6.14 13.27
N PRO A 77 -1.47 6.58 12.80
CA PRO A 77 -2.79 6.23 13.32
C PRO A 77 -3.20 4.80 12.90
N GLN A 78 -4.05 4.15 13.70
CA GLN A 78 -4.64 2.84 13.34
C GLN A 78 -5.81 2.94 12.35
N ILE A 79 -6.32 4.16 12.17
CA ILE A 79 -7.42 4.48 11.25
C ILE A 79 -6.90 5.55 10.31
N GLY A 80 -7.09 5.32 9.01
CA GLY A 80 -6.57 6.19 7.98
C GLY A 80 -7.56 6.37 6.85
N SER A 81 -7.24 7.31 5.97
CA SER A 81 -7.98 7.52 4.74
C SER A 81 -7.73 6.35 3.79
N VAL A 82 -8.81 5.76 3.32
CA VAL A 82 -8.85 4.80 2.22
C VAL A 82 -8.45 5.40 0.87
N TYR A 83 -8.47 6.73 0.76
CA TYR A 83 -7.88 7.46 -0.36
C TYR A 83 -6.37 7.58 -0.27
N GLY A 84 -5.73 6.93 0.70
CA GLY A 84 -4.31 7.15 0.95
C GLY A 84 -4.02 8.55 1.49
N GLY A 85 -2.77 8.96 1.39
CA GLY A 85 -2.24 10.23 1.89
C GLY A 85 -2.09 10.28 3.41
N THR A 86 -2.36 9.18 4.13
CA THR A 86 -2.23 9.14 5.59
C THR A 86 -0.78 8.85 5.97
N ASP A 87 -0.16 9.75 6.73
CA ASP A 87 1.12 9.48 7.37
C ASP A 87 0.96 8.45 8.48
N VAL A 88 1.66 7.33 8.34
CA VAL A 88 1.65 6.18 9.25
C VAL A 88 3.03 6.01 9.87
N TYR A 89 3.05 5.93 11.19
CA TYR A 89 4.22 5.70 12.01
C TYR A 89 4.13 4.31 12.64
N VAL A 90 5.11 3.46 12.35
CA VAL A 90 5.26 2.13 12.94
C VAL A 90 6.36 2.20 13.99
N TYR A 91 6.03 1.97 15.25
CA TYR A 91 6.95 1.97 16.37
C TYR A 91 7.32 0.53 16.73
N GLY A 92 8.57 0.31 17.13
CA GLY A 92 9.05 -1.01 17.52
C GLY A 92 10.56 -1.02 17.69
N GLY A 93 11.18 -2.15 17.35
CA GLY A 93 12.62 -2.31 17.42
C GLY A 93 13.13 -3.24 16.35
N GLY A 94 14.34 -2.96 15.87
CA GLY A 94 15.02 -3.81 14.91
C GLY A 94 14.74 -3.48 13.44
N PHE A 95 14.17 -2.32 13.14
CA PHE A 95 14.00 -1.91 11.75
C PHE A 95 15.36 -1.57 11.12
N ALA A 96 15.51 -1.88 9.85
CA ALA A 96 16.73 -1.65 9.08
C ALA A 96 16.43 -1.40 7.60
N ASN A 97 17.44 -0.99 6.84
CA ASN A 97 17.32 -0.87 5.39
C ASN A 97 16.91 -2.23 4.79
N GLY A 98 15.86 -2.25 3.97
CA GLY A 98 15.23 -3.48 3.45
C GLY A 98 14.03 -3.99 4.25
N THR A 99 13.65 -3.35 5.36
CA THR A 99 12.36 -3.64 6.02
C THR A 99 11.21 -3.30 5.07
N ARG A 100 10.26 -4.22 4.91
CA ARG A 100 9.05 -4.03 4.13
C ARG A 100 7.85 -3.87 5.07
N ILE A 101 6.96 -2.95 4.73
CA ILE A 101 5.70 -2.74 5.44
C ILE A 101 4.55 -3.16 4.54
N GLN A 102 3.63 -3.93 5.11
CA GLN A 102 2.35 -4.23 4.51
C GLN A 102 1.24 -3.84 5.49
N LEU A 103 0.49 -2.81 5.15
CA LEU A 103 -0.73 -2.46 5.88
C LEU A 103 -1.88 -3.33 5.36
N ARG A 104 -2.76 -3.80 6.24
CA ARG A 104 -3.91 -4.63 5.92
C ARG A 104 -5.15 -4.18 6.67
N ASP A 105 -6.33 -4.20 6.06
CA ASP A 105 -7.57 -4.04 6.81
C ASP A 105 -8.01 -5.34 7.50
N GLN A 106 -9.16 -5.28 8.19
CA GLN A 106 -9.82 -6.45 8.79
C GLN A 106 -10.25 -7.51 7.76
N SER A 107 -10.46 -7.12 6.49
CA SER A 107 -10.78 -8.04 5.40
C SER A 107 -9.53 -8.58 4.68
N ASN A 108 -8.33 -8.37 5.25
CA ASN A 108 -7.04 -8.81 4.71
C ASN A 108 -6.66 -8.18 3.35
N ARG A 109 -7.29 -7.06 2.96
CA ARG A 109 -6.90 -6.24 1.81
C ARG A 109 -5.62 -5.48 2.11
N SER A 110 -4.72 -5.47 1.13
CA SER A 110 -3.42 -4.79 1.21
C SER A 110 -3.55 -3.31 0.86
N PHE A 111 -3.03 -2.44 1.73
CA PHE A 111 -2.89 -1.01 1.48
C PHE A 111 -1.42 -0.67 1.29
N PRO A 112 -1.02 -0.19 0.10
CA PRO A 112 0.37 0.22 -0.14
C PRO A 112 0.75 1.42 0.73
N CYS A 113 1.95 1.36 1.33
CA CYS A 113 2.53 2.45 2.11
C CYS A 113 3.94 2.73 1.61
N ASN A 114 4.15 3.94 1.07
CA ASN A 114 5.44 4.37 0.59
C ASN A 114 6.30 4.79 1.78
N ILE A 115 7.39 4.05 2.03
CA ILE A 115 8.31 4.34 3.13
C ILE A 115 9.05 5.65 2.84
N ILE A 116 8.90 6.62 3.74
CA ILE A 116 9.57 7.92 3.69
C ILE A 116 10.89 7.85 4.47
N SER A 117 10.89 7.22 5.66
CA SER A 117 12.12 7.04 6.44
C SER A 117 12.09 5.79 7.33
N ILE A 118 13.26 5.21 7.58
CA ILE A 118 13.47 4.06 8.47
C ILE A 118 14.52 4.43 9.51
N GLN A 119 14.16 4.33 10.78
CA GLN A 119 15.04 4.38 11.94
C GLN A 119 14.99 3.02 12.66
N SER A 120 15.93 2.72 13.56
CA SER A 120 15.98 1.41 14.23
C SER A 120 14.74 1.08 15.08
N ASN A 121 13.97 2.10 15.48
CA ASN A 121 12.80 2.00 16.36
C ASN A 121 11.52 2.64 15.78
N GLN A 122 11.59 3.25 14.60
CA GLN A 122 10.45 3.88 13.96
C GLN A 122 10.54 3.74 12.43
N ILE A 123 9.42 3.45 11.77
CA ILE A 123 9.26 3.63 10.34
C ILE A 123 8.17 4.67 10.10
N HIS A 124 8.44 5.62 9.21
CA HIS A 124 7.45 6.57 8.72
C HIS A 124 7.17 6.24 7.25
N CYS A 125 5.91 5.96 6.94
CA CYS A 125 5.44 5.75 5.58
C CYS A 125 4.15 6.52 5.34
N GLN A 126 3.83 6.80 4.09
CA GLN A 126 2.56 7.43 3.72
C GLN A 126 1.74 6.44 2.89
N THR A 127 0.49 6.22 3.28
CA THR A 127 -0.43 5.36 2.51
C THR A 127 -0.65 5.97 1.13
N THR A 128 -0.72 5.15 0.09
CA THR A 128 -1.06 5.65 -1.26
C THR A 128 -2.50 5.36 -1.57
N SER A 129 -3.12 6.25 -2.34
CA SER A 129 -4.45 5.99 -2.88
C SER A 129 -4.36 4.76 -3.77
N ASN A 130 -5.16 3.75 -3.48
CA ASN A 130 -5.51 2.75 -4.47
C ASN A 130 -6.87 3.21 -4.99
N SER A 131 -6.91 4.35 -5.71
CA SER A 131 -8.16 4.81 -6.30
C SER A 131 -8.65 3.68 -7.19
N LEU A 132 -9.70 2.99 -6.73
CA LEU A 132 -10.28 1.89 -7.46
C LEU A 132 -10.71 2.49 -8.79
N GLN A 133 -10.08 2.07 -9.87
CA GLN A 133 -10.50 2.44 -11.21
C GLN A 133 -11.49 1.39 -11.68
N VAL A 134 -12.70 1.83 -12.00
CA VAL A 134 -13.72 0.96 -12.57
C VAL A 134 -13.93 1.35 -14.01
N THR A 135 -14.03 0.35 -14.89
CA THR A 135 -14.21 0.58 -16.33
C THR A 135 -15.65 0.28 -16.73
N VAL A 136 -16.29 1.22 -17.41
CA VAL A 136 -17.57 1.02 -18.09
C VAL A 136 -17.32 1.00 -19.60
N THR A 137 -17.84 0.01 -20.31
CA THR A 137 -17.55 -0.19 -21.74
C THR A 137 -18.79 -0.09 -22.61
N SER A 138 -18.63 0.29 -23.89
CA SER A 138 -19.71 0.21 -24.89
C SER A 138 -20.05 -1.22 -25.32
N ASN A 139 -19.47 -2.25 -24.69
CA ASN A 139 -19.61 -3.65 -25.07
C ASN A 139 -20.89 -4.31 -24.52
N GLY A 140 -21.84 -3.53 -24.03
CA GLY A 140 -23.13 -4.05 -23.58
C GLY A 140 -24.03 -4.45 -24.74
N PHE A 141 -25.00 -5.30 -24.44
CA PHE A 141 -25.96 -5.82 -25.41
C PHE A 141 -27.35 -5.23 -25.16
N HIS A 142 -27.91 -4.53 -26.16
CA HIS A 142 -29.29 -4.07 -26.14
C HIS A 142 -30.22 -5.14 -26.74
N PRO A 143 -31.37 -5.49 -26.13
CA PRO A 143 -32.26 -6.53 -26.64
C PRO A 143 -32.74 -6.36 -28.08
N THR A 144 -32.87 -5.10 -28.54
CA THR A 144 -33.36 -4.77 -29.90
C THR A 144 -32.25 -4.41 -30.88
N TYR A 145 -31.20 -3.72 -30.42
CA TYR A 145 -30.17 -3.14 -31.29
C TYR A 145 -28.85 -3.93 -31.26
N GLY A 146 -28.70 -4.85 -30.30
CA GLY A 146 -27.56 -5.73 -30.19
C GLY A 146 -26.36 -5.13 -29.45
N PHE A 147 -25.19 -5.71 -29.71
CA PHE A 147 -23.90 -5.31 -29.14
C PHE A 147 -23.54 -3.87 -29.53
N GLY A 148 -22.95 -3.09 -28.62
CA GLY A 148 -22.60 -1.68 -28.88
C GLY A 148 -23.67 -0.67 -28.45
N TYR A 149 -24.89 -1.12 -28.21
CA TYR A 149 -26.05 -0.25 -27.92
C TYR A 149 -26.45 -0.22 -26.43
N ALA A 150 -25.59 -0.71 -25.54
CA ALA A 150 -25.74 -0.60 -24.09
C ALA A 150 -24.38 -0.47 -23.38
N TRP A 151 -24.35 0.20 -22.22
CA TRP A 151 -23.16 0.26 -21.38
C TRP A 151 -23.02 -1.04 -20.59
N TYR A 152 -21.80 -1.54 -20.44
CA TYR A 152 -21.48 -2.68 -19.60
C TYR A 152 -20.39 -2.31 -18.57
N PRO A 153 -20.72 -2.32 -17.27
CA PRO A 153 -22.07 -2.44 -16.71
C PRO A 153 -22.95 -1.20 -16.99
N THR A 154 -24.28 -1.37 -17.02
CA THR A 154 -25.22 -0.25 -17.24
C THR A 154 -25.45 0.57 -15.96
N ARG A 155 -25.40 -0.10 -14.80
CA ARG A 155 -25.40 0.51 -13.48
C ARG A 155 -24.24 -0.06 -12.69
N GLU A 156 -23.42 0.81 -12.13
CA GLU A 156 -22.29 0.41 -11.31
C GLU A 156 -22.37 1.07 -9.94
N THR A 157 -22.07 0.30 -8.89
CA THR A 157 -21.97 0.83 -7.53
C THR A 157 -20.50 0.96 -7.16
N VAL A 158 -20.03 2.18 -7.05
CA VAL A 158 -18.65 2.52 -6.71
C VAL A 158 -18.58 3.19 -5.34
N ARG A 159 -17.36 3.25 -4.80
CA ARG A 159 -17.12 3.97 -3.56
C ARG A 159 -16.83 5.43 -3.87
N GLN A 160 -17.09 6.33 -2.93
CA GLN A 160 -16.63 7.72 -3.03
C GLN A 160 -15.11 7.75 -3.36
N GLY A 161 -14.67 8.76 -4.10
CA GLY A 161 -13.34 8.98 -4.69
C GLY A 161 -12.87 7.95 -5.73
N THR A 162 -13.74 7.02 -6.14
CA THR A 162 -13.48 6.12 -7.27
C THR A 162 -13.38 6.93 -8.57
N ILE A 163 -12.40 6.59 -9.40
CA ILE A 163 -12.32 7.08 -10.77
C ILE A 163 -13.05 6.08 -11.67
N VAL A 164 -14.14 6.52 -12.29
CA VAL A 164 -14.80 5.72 -13.33
C VAL A 164 -14.25 6.13 -14.67
N THR A 165 -13.77 5.15 -15.43
CA THR A 165 -13.30 5.33 -16.79
C THR A 165 -14.27 4.67 -17.74
N TRP A 166 -14.88 5.45 -18.62
CA TRP A 166 -15.61 4.92 -19.74
C TRP A 166 -14.68 4.69 -20.91
N TYR A 167 -14.84 3.56 -21.56
CA TYR A 167 -14.14 3.19 -22.78
C TYR A 167 -15.16 2.79 -23.85
N TRP A 168 -14.99 3.27 -25.07
CA TRP A 168 -15.89 2.93 -26.16
C TRP A 168 -15.15 2.69 -27.48
N SER A 169 -15.72 1.79 -28.27
CA SER A 169 -15.27 1.47 -29.62
C SER A 169 -16.44 0.97 -30.46
N SER A 170 -16.61 1.53 -31.65
CA SER A 170 -17.57 1.05 -32.67
C SER A 170 -16.91 0.23 -33.78
N LEU A 171 -15.62 -0.11 -33.66
CA LEU A 171 -14.87 -0.76 -34.74
C LEU A 171 -15.42 -2.14 -35.12
N GLU A 172 -16.03 -2.83 -34.16
CA GLU A 172 -16.61 -4.16 -34.34
C GLU A 172 -18.08 -4.13 -34.85
N LEU A 173 -18.62 -2.93 -35.08
CA LEU A 173 -20.02 -2.75 -35.48
C LEU A 173 -20.14 -2.58 -37.00
N SER A 174 -21.18 -3.19 -37.58
CA SER A 174 -21.48 -3.05 -39.01
C SER A 174 -21.88 -1.64 -39.41
N THR A 175 -22.36 -0.83 -38.47
CA THR A 175 -22.74 0.58 -38.65
C THR A 175 -21.91 1.44 -37.70
N PRO A 176 -21.24 2.50 -38.21
CA PRO A 176 -20.47 3.39 -37.36
C PRO A 176 -21.40 4.16 -36.42
N VAL A 177 -21.09 4.12 -35.12
CA VAL A 177 -21.79 4.87 -34.07
C VAL A 177 -20.77 5.73 -33.32
N TYR A 178 -21.23 6.86 -32.77
CA TYR A 178 -20.37 7.85 -32.12
C TYR A 178 -20.82 8.05 -30.69
N TYR A 179 -19.95 7.72 -29.75
CA TYR A 179 -20.26 7.81 -28.33
C TYR A 179 -19.82 9.14 -27.76
N LYS A 180 -20.60 9.61 -26.80
CA LYS A 180 -20.33 10.76 -25.95
C LYS A 180 -20.89 10.45 -24.58
N ILE A 181 -20.38 11.10 -23.54
CA ILE A 181 -20.90 10.98 -22.18
C ILE A 181 -21.25 12.35 -21.67
N GLN A 182 -22.47 12.47 -21.13
CA GLN A 182 -22.93 13.66 -20.44
C GLN A 182 -23.68 13.28 -19.18
N GLN A 183 -23.40 14.00 -18.10
CA GLN A 183 -24.18 13.88 -16.87
C GLN A 183 -25.55 14.54 -17.03
N VAL A 184 -26.59 13.86 -16.54
CA VAL A 184 -27.98 14.33 -16.58
C VAL A 184 -28.62 14.28 -15.19
N ALA A 185 -29.71 15.03 -15.00
CA ALA A 185 -30.32 15.21 -13.68
C ALA A 185 -30.95 13.93 -13.12
N ASN A 186 -31.48 13.06 -13.97
CA ASN A 186 -32.15 11.81 -13.59
C ASN A 186 -32.20 10.81 -14.76
N ALA A 187 -32.74 9.61 -14.50
CA ALA A 187 -32.82 8.50 -15.45
C ALA A 187 -33.53 8.84 -16.78
N TYR A 188 -34.40 9.84 -16.82
CA TYR A 188 -35.21 10.19 -17.99
C TYR A 188 -34.71 11.43 -18.73
N SER A 189 -33.87 12.24 -18.08
CA SER A 189 -33.41 13.51 -18.60
C SER A 189 -32.57 13.33 -19.88
N THR A 190 -32.74 14.24 -20.82
CA THR A 190 -32.01 14.31 -22.10
C THR A 190 -31.19 15.60 -22.22
N GLU A 191 -31.15 16.40 -21.17
CA GLU A 191 -30.40 17.65 -21.16
C GLU A 191 -29.27 17.55 -20.13
N PRO A 192 -28.05 17.99 -20.49
CA PRO A 192 -26.93 17.98 -19.58
C PRO A 192 -27.15 18.97 -18.43
N ILE A 193 -26.69 18.61 -17.24
CA ILE A 193 -26.74 19.53 -16.10
C ILE A 193 -25.61 20.57 -16.17
N PRO A 194 -25.83 21.80 -15.66
CA PRO A 194 -24.74 22.77 -15.51
C PRO A 194 -23.61 22.21 -14.64
N TYR A 195 -22.37 22.37 -15.10
CA TYR A 195 -21.16 21.89 -14.42
C TYR A 195 -21.08 20.37 -14.20
N GLY A 196 -21.94 19.58 -14.86
CA GLY A 196 -21.81 18.14 -14.90
C GLY A 196 -20.63 17.69 -15.75
N PHE A 197 -20.24 16.42 -15.62
CA PHE A 197 -19.19 15.86 -16.47
C PHE A 197 -19.66 15.69 -17.93
N ASP A 198 -18.76 15.98 -18.87
CA ASP A 198 -18.99 15.88 -20.32
C ASP A 198 -17.68 15.44 -21.00
N SER A 199 -17.74 14.42 -21.86
CA SER A 199 -16.57 13.87 -22.55
C SER A 199 -16.12 14.68 -23.78
N GLY A 200 -16.81 15.78 -24.13
CA GLY A 200 -16.52 16.62 -25.29
C GLY A 200 -17.28 16.21 -26.55
N SER A 201 -16.59 16.16 -27.69
CA SER A 201 -17.18 15.77 -28.98
C SER A 201 -17.42 14.25 -29.06
N SER A 202 -18.46 13.82 -29.77
CA SER A 202 -18.72 12.39 -29.97
C SER A 202 -17.63 11.73 -30.85
N THR A 203 -17.16 10.55 -30.46
CA THR A 203 -16.12 9.80 -31.21
C THR A 203 -16.47 8.32 -31.36
N SER A 204 -15.96 7.67 -32.42
CA SER A 204 -16.15 6.24 -32.65
C SER A 204 -15.26 5.35 -31.78
N VAL A 205 -14.12 5.88 -31.32
CA VAL A 205 -13.22 5.26 -30.34
C VAL A 205 -12.78 6.33 -29.35
N GLY A 206 -12.75 6.00 -28.07
CA GLY A 206 -12.33 6.97 -27.06
C GLY A 206 -12.43 6.45 -25.63
N SER A 207 -11.98 7.31 -24.72
CA SER A 207 -12.11 7.09 -23.28
C SER A 207 -12.32 8.41 -22.56
N PHE A 208 -13.03 8.36 -21.44
CA PHE A 208 -13.23 9.49 -20.55
C PHE A 208 -13.17 9.02 -19.11
N SER A 209 -12.54 9.79 -18.22
CA SER A 209 -12.44 9.45 -16.80
C SER A 209 -12.97 10.57 -15.93
N TYR A 210 -13.70 10.22 -14.87
CA TYR A 210 -14.21 11.17 -13.89
C TYR A 210 -14.10 10.58 -12.48
N GLN A 211 -13.67 11.42 -11.53
CA GLN A 211 -13.56 11.05 -10.12
C GLN A 211 -14.83 11.45 -9.35
N PHE A 212 -15.43 10.49 -8.65
CA PHE A 212 -16.69 10.70 -7.93
C PHE A 212 -16.45 10.99 -6.45
N ASP A 213 -16.29 12.26 -6.09
CA ASP A 213 -15.97 12.67 -4.71
C ASP A 213 -17.19 12.89 -3.80
N SER A 214 -18.41 12.87 -4.33
CA SER A 214 -19.65 13.06 -3.55
C SER A 214 -20.55 11.83 -3.58
N LEU A 215 -21.21 11.58 -2.46
CA LEU A 215 -22.17 10.48 -2.33
C LEU A 215 -23.44 10.76 -3.13
N GLY A 216 -24.05 9.70 -3.67
CA GLY A 216 -25.34 9.78 -4.34
C GLY A 216 -25.40 8.97 -5.62
N THR A 217 -26.49 9.14 -6.37
CA THR A 217 -26.72 8.48 -7.65
C THR A 217 -26.53 9.47 -8.79
N PHE A 218 -25.61 9.15 -9.70
CA PHE A 218 -25.24 9.97 -10.84
C PHE A 218 -25.72 9.31 -12.12
N TYR A 219 -26.57 10.02 -12.86
CA TYR A 219 -27.09 9.56 -14.14
C TYR A 219 -26.26 10.16 -15.27
N TYR A 220 -25.95 9.35 -16.26
CA TYR A 220 -25.31 9.80 -17.48
C TYR A 220 -25.96 9.16 -18.69
N TRP A 221 -25.77 9.79 -19.84
CA TRP A 221 -26.28 9.29 -21.08
C TRP A 221 -25.35 9.61 -22.25
N ALA A 222 -25.51 8.85 -23.32
CA ALA A 222 -24.84 9.04 -24.61
C ALA A 222 -25.90 9.42 -25.64
N PRO A 223 -26.01 10.71 -25.99
CA PRO A 223 -27.03 11.18 -26.93
C PRO A 223 -26.73 10.73 -28.35
N ASN A 224 -27.76 10.25 -29.05
CA ASN A 224 -27.80 10.04 -30.49
C ASN A 224 -26.54 9.32 -31.03
N ILE A 225 -26.24 8.14 -30.48
CA ILE A 225 -25.06 7.36 -30.86
C ILE A 225 -25.14 6.88 -32.31
N ASP A 226 -26.36 6.65 -32.80
CA ASP A 226 -26.67 6.19 -34.14
C ASP A 226 -27.64 7.17 -34.78
N GLN A 227 -27.13 7.94 -35.75
CA GLN A 227 -27.88 8.98 -36.44
C GLN A 227 -29.06 8.43 -37.26
N SER A 228 -29.02 7.14 -37.64
CA SER A 228 -30.08 6.53 -38.44
C SER A 228 -31.31 6.20 -37.60
N THR A 229 -31.11 5.84 -36.33
CA THR A 229 -32.18 5.45 -35.40
C THR A 229 -32.50 6.53 -34.37
N GLY A 230 -31.61 7.50 -34.17
CA GLY A 230 -31.70 8.50 -33.09
C GLY A 230 -31.44 7.90 -31.70
N TYR A 231 -30.93 6.66 -31.62
CA TYR A 231 -30.85 5.93 -30.37
C TYR A 231 -29.82 6.52 -29.40
N SER A 232 -30.11 6.46 -28.10
CA SER A 232 -29.28 6.99 -27.03
C SER A 232 -29.09 5.97 -25.91
N MET A 233 -27.89 5.86 -25.36
CA MET A 233 -27.61 4.96 -24.22
C MET A 233 -27.71 5.71 -22.90
N ARG A 234 -27.99 4.98 -21.82
CA ARG A 234 -28.07 5.53 -20.46
C ARG A 234 -27.29 4.65 -19.51
N GLY A 235 -26.75 5.25 -18.46
CA GLY A 235 -26.13 4.51 -17.37
C GLY A 235 -26.20 5.25 -16.04
N VAL A 236 -25.84 4.54 -14.98
CA VAL A 236 -25.96 5.00 -13.60
C VAL A 236 -24.71 4.64 -12.81
N ILE A 237 -24.17 5.60 -12.06
CA ILE A 237 -23.12 5.36 -11.07
C ILE A 237 -23.71 5.67 -9.70
N ASP A 238 -23.79 4.65 -8.84
CA ASP A 238 -24.19 4.80 -7.44
C ASP A 238 -22.92 4.91 -6.58
N VAL A 239 -22.74 6.04 -5.90
CA VAL A 239 -21.56 6.34 -5.09
C VAL A 239 -21.92 6.20 -3.63
N VAL A 240 -21.36 5.18 -2.98
CA VAL A 240 -21.59 4.89 -1.56
C VAL A 240 -20.40 5.31 -0.70
N ALA A 241 -20.69 5.59 0.58
CA ALA A 241 -19.67 5.96 1.55
C ALA A 241 -18.71 4.79 1.78
N LEU A 242 -17.44 5.13 2.01
CA LEU A 242 -16.46 4.16 2.44
C LEU A 242 -16.44 4.17 3.97
N GLU A 243 -16.81 3.06 4.59
CA GLU A 243 -16.68 2.91 6.04
C GLU A 243 -15.19 3.03 6.43
N PRO A 244 -14.86 3.72 7.54
CA PRO A 244 -13.48 3.81 7.99
C PRO A 244 -12.93 2.41 8.29
N GLU A 245 -11.78 2.07 7.72
CA GLU A 245 -11.17 0.76 7.88
C GLU A 245 -10.09 0.80 8.96
N ILE A 246 -10.21 -0.11 9.93
CA ILE A 246 -9.17 -0.33 10.93
C ILE A 246 -8.01 -1.05 10.25
N MET A 247 -6.86 -0.39 10.21
CA MET A 247 -5.64 -0.94 9.65
C MET A 247 -4.90 -1.75 10.72
N THR A 248 -4.45 -2.92 10.30
CA THR A 248 -3.47 -3.78 10.97
C THR A 248 -2.16 -3.73 10.18
N VAL A 249 -1.04 -4.00 10.83
CA VAL A 249 0.27 -3.91 10.19
C VAL A 249 1.05 -5.19 10.33
N GLU A 250 1.62 -5.59 9.21
CA GLU A 250 2.57 -6.67 9.10
C GLU A 250 3.88 -6.10 8.57
N THR A 251 4.95 -6.20 9.35
CA THR A 251 6.29 -5.81 8.92
C THR A 251 7.12 -7.06 8.65
N ILE A 252 7.95 -7.01 7.60
CA ILE A 252 8.80 -8.13 7.21
C ILE A 252 10.24 -7.64 7.07
N LEU A 253 11.17 -8.30 7.74
CA LEU A 253 12.61 -8.09 7.59
C LEU A 253 13.32 -9.44 7.48
N ASN A 254 13.99 -9.71 6.35
CA ASN A 254 14.77 -10.93 6.13
C ASN A 254 14.01 -12.24 6.49
N ASN A 255 12.74 -12.34 6.08
CA ASN A 255 11.80 -13.44 6.39
C ASN A 255 11.27 -13.50 7.84
N PHE A 256 11.62 -12.54 8.69
CA PHE A 256 11.00 -12.39 10.01
C PHE A 256 9.80 -11.47 9.92
N THR A 257 8.69 -11.89 10.51
CA THR A 257 7.44 -11.13 10.52
C THR A 257 7.21 -10.51 11.89
N GLY A 258 7.07 -9.19 11.93
CA GLY A 258 6.67 -8.42 13.11
C GLY A 258 5.20 -8.06 13.00
N LYS A 259 4.42 -8.44 14.01
CA LYS A 259 3.01 -8.04 14.18
C LYS A 259 2.87 -7.32 15.52
N ILE A 260 1.86 -6.47 15.62
CA ILE A 260 1.48 -5.85 16.90
C ILE A 260 1.11 -7.00 17.85
N GLN A 261 1.74 -7.02 19.04
CA GLN A 261 1.43 -7.97 20.12
C GLN A 261 0.14 -7.60 20.85
#